data_AF-A0A9X3TU01-F1
#
_entry.id   AF-A0A9X3TU01-F1
#
_cell.length_a   1.000
_cell.length_b   1.000
_cell.length_c   1.000
_cell.angle_alpha   90.00
_cell.angle_beta   90.00
_cell.angle_gamma   90.00
#
_symmetry.space_group_name_H-M   'P 1'
#
loop_
_entity.id
_entity.type
_entity.pdbx_description
1 polymer ?
#
loop_
_entity_poly.entity_id
_entity_poly.type
_entity_poly.pdbx_seq_one_letter_code
_entity_poly.pdbx_strand_id
1 'polypeptide(L)'
;IQGYRIELGEIEAALSQHDAVRNVVVKEINNAQGQKRLVAYVVPNKEAVANLETGADRDLAKREEIKLQQLGLRTFASDVKRISLGGGLIDEERFRTRVSHRKFDSAPVTLEQLSASLGCLRQATIQGKPKYLYASAGTLYPVQTYLSVTEGRVQGLTGGTYYYDPVDHSLVLLNANAVIDVNVHAPANRGWLKDAAFTVYFIGRMKAIEPLYGRLARDFSLLEAGLMTQLMEDTARQHNIGFCQIGQFDFDQVRELFDLEESHVLLHSMAGGITAKEQEQGVTLSDMKTNQLTAELRGFLEKKLPGYMIPTFFLYLEVLPLTANGKVDIKALPEPDDLDGHNKHVGYVPPESELEKQIAVILQQELGLERVGIHDNFFDLGANSLTMVRTHRRLQTLIGSTFPLVHLFRHPSIHLLAESITKMKYDISSMIDDAETQERAKKRRESRGRGGRRRE
;
A
#
# COMPACT_ATOMS: atom_id res chain seq x y z
N ILE A 1 -4.19 21.59 25.93
CA ILE A 1 -4.68 20.67 24.87
C ILE A 1 -4.57 19.24 25.38
N GLN A 2 -5.62 18.41 25.27
CA GLN A 2 -5.62 17.02 25.78
C GLN A 2 -5.20 16.87 27.28
N GLY A 3 -5.51 17.86 28.12
CA GLY A 3 -5.13 17.88 29.55
C GLY A 3 -3.72 18.39 29.85
N TYR A 4 -2.90 18.67 28.82
CA TYR A 4 -1.56 19.24 28.97
C TYR A 4 -1.58 20.76 28.79
N ARG A 5 -0.76 21.47 29.57
CA ARG A 5 -0.37 22.85 29.30
C ARG A 5 0.70 22.80 28.20
N ILE A 6 0.39 23.36 27.04
CA ILE A 6 1.27 23.35 25.87
C ILE A 6 1.67 24.79 25.59
N GLU A 7 2.98 25.05 25.52
CA GLU A 7 3.51 26.34 25.12
C GLU A 7 3.74 26.32 23.60
N LEU A 8 2.88 27.00 22.83
CA LEU A 8 2.89 26.95 21.36
C LEU A 8 4.23 27.40 20.77
N GLY A 9 4.88 28.37 21.43
CA GLY A 9 6.19 28.88 21.02
C GLY A 9 7.30 27.83 21.06
N GLU A 10 7.17 26.75 21.84
CA GLU A 10 8.12 25.64 21.84
C GLU A 10 8.03 24.82 20.55
N ILE A 11 6.81 24.61 20.04
CA ILE A 11 6.54 23.90 18.79
C ILE A 11 7.01 24.76 17.61
N GLU A 12 6.73 26.06 17.64
CA GLU A 12 7.21 27.03 16.65
C GLU A 12 8.73 27.06 16.61
N ALA A 13 9.39 27.19 17.77
CA ALA A 13 10.85 27.20 17.88
C ALA A 13 11.49 25.90 17.37
N ALA A 14 10.84 24.75 17.61
CA ALA A 14 11.30 23.48 17.06
C ALA A 14 11.17 23.47 15.53
N LEU A 15 9.99 23.79 14.97
CA LEU A 15 9.74 23.80 13.53
C LEU A 15 10.64 24.79 12.78
N SER A 16 10.91 25.97 13.35
CA SER A 16 11.82 26.97 12.78
C SER A 16 13.27 26.52 12.66
N GLN A 17 13.69 25.44 13.35
CA GLN A 17 15.03 24.87 13.21
C GLN A 17 15.16 23.93 11.99
N HIS A 18 14.07 23.64 11.30
CA HIS A 18 14.09 22.76 10.14
C HIS A 18 14.32 23.56 8.85
N ASP A 19 15.31 23.17 8.04
CA ASP A 19 15.74 23.93 6.84
C ASP A 19 14.61 24.19 5.84
N ALA A 20 13.61 23.30 5.81
CA ALA A 20 12.44 23.39 4.95
C ALA A 20 11.35 24.37 5.43
N VAL A 21 11.50 24.98 6.60
CA VAL A 21 10.55 25.93 7.19
C VAL A 21 11.13 27.34 7.10
N ARG A 22 10.50 28.22 6.30
CA ARG A 22 10.88 29.63 6.24
C ARG A 22 10.28 30.42 7.40
N ASN A 23 8.97 30.25 7.63
CA ASN A 23 8.25 30.82 8.77
C ASN A 23 7.21 29.81 9.26
N VAL A 24 6.84 29.89 10.53
CA VAL A 24 5.81 29.04 11.12
C VAL A 24 5.05 29.78 12.21
N VAL A 25 3.76 29.48 12.33
CA VAL A 25 2.93 29.86 13.48
C VAL A 25 2.08 28.66 13.86
N VAL A 26 1.95 28.40 15.16
CA VAL A 26 1.13 27.30 15.69
C VAL A 26 -0.06 27.90 16.41
N LYS A 27 -1.26 27.38 16.10
CA LYS A 27 -2.51 27.82 16.69
C LYS A 27 -3.26 26.64 17.30
N GLU A 28 -3.98 26.94 18.38
CA GLU A 28 -5.01 26.05 18.92
C GLU A 28 -6.35 26.37 18.24
N ILE A 29 -6.99 25.36 17.66
CA ILE A 29 -8.33 25.48 17.04
C ILE A 29 -9.26 24.46 17.71
N ASN A 30 -10.53 24.83 17.91
CA ASN A 30 -11.54 23.91 18.41
C ASN A 30 -12.23 23.22 17.23
N ASN A 31 -12.42 21.90 17.31
CA ASN A 31 -13.29 21.20 16.38
C ASN A 31 -14.78 21.45 16.70
N ALA A 32 -15.69 20.89 15.90
CA ALA A 32 -17.15 21.07 16.09
C ALA A 32 -17.64 20.55 17.46
N GLN A 33 -16.91 19.62 18.06
CA GLN A 33 -17.18 19.04 19.38
C GLN A 33 -16.50 19.79 20.54
N GLY A 34 -15.84 20.93 20.28
CA GLY A 34 -15.16 21.74 21.30
C GLY A 34 -13.81 21.18 21.78
N GLN A 35 -13.27 20.16 21.10
CA GLN A 35 -11.96 19.61 21.38
C GLN A 35 -10.87 20.47 20.73
N LYS A 36 -9.88 20.86 21.54
CA LYS A 36 -8.73 21.66 21.11
C LYS A 36 -7.75 20.82 20.29
N ARG A 37 -7.36 21.30 19.11
CA ARG A 37 -6.39 20.71 18.18
C ARG A 37 -5.25 21.69 17.91
N LEU A 38 -4.05 21.16 17.68
CA LEU A 38 -2.89 21.93 17.25
C LEU A 38 -2.83 21.99 15.73
N VAL A 39 -2.70 23.20 15.19
CA VAL A 39 -2.51 23.45 13.75
C VAL A 39 -1.24 24.24 13.55
N ALA A 40 -0.33 23.73 12.71
CA ALA A 40 0.86 24.43 12.28
C ALA A 40 0.65 25.06 10.91
N TYR A 41 0.81 26.37 10.82
CA TYR A 41 0.82 27.13 9.58
C TYR A 41 2.25 27.34 9.14
N VAL A 42 2.64 26.66 8.07
CA VAL A 42 4.03 26.61 7.62
C VAL A 42 4.17 27.36 6.31
N VAL A 43 5.10 28.31 6.27
CA VAL A 43 5.60 28.88 5.02
C VAL A 43 6.84 28.08 4.64
N PRO A 44 6.79 27.26 3.58
CA PRO A 44 7.92 26.43 3.18
C PRO A 44 9.08 27.28 2.65
N ASN A 45 10.31 26.85 2.96
CA ASN A 45 11.48 27.28 2.21
C ASN A 45 11.50 26.50 0.88
N LYS A 46 11.10 27.16 -0.21
CA LYS A 46 10.89 26.51 -1.53
C LYS A 46 12.14 25.77 -2.03
N GLU A 47 13.35 26.25 -1.72
CA GLU A 47 14.61 25.60 -2.11
C GLU A 47 14.90 24.34 -1.29
N ALA A 48 14.77 24.42 0.03
CA ALA A 48 15.01 23.27 0.90
C ALA A 48 13.91 22.19 0.77
N VAL A 49 12.66 22.59 0.55
CA VAL A 49 11.55 21.65 0.27
C VAL A 49 11.74 20.91 -1.05
N ALA A 50 12.38 21.55 -2.04
CA ALA A 50 12.77 20.85 -3.26
C ALA A 50 13.81 19.74 -3.01
N ASN A 51 14.55 19.80 -1.90
CA ASN A 51 15.65 18.89 -1.57
C ASN A 51 15.28 17.78 -0.55
N LEU A 52 14.06 17.72 -0.02
CA LEU A 52 13.63 16.76 1.02
C LEU A 52 13.39 15.31 0.56
N GLU A 53 13.87 14.90 -0.61
CA GLU A 53 13.65 13.56 -1.17
C GLU A 53 14.85 12.61 -0.92
N THR A 54 15.11 12.18 0.31
CA THR A 54 16.22 11.23 0.56
C THR A 54 15.87 10.03 1.46
N GLY A 55 15.32 8.99 0.84
CA GLY A 55 15.22 7.63 1.38
C GLY A 55 15.10 6.62 0.24
N ALA A 56 16.26 6.15 -0.25
CA ALA A 56 16.51 5.42 -1.51
C ALA A 56 16.46 6.30 -2.78
N ASP A 57 17.53 7.07 -3.02
CA ASP A 57 17.82 7.87 -4.24
C ASP A 57 16.54 8.36 -4.94
N ARG A 58 15.86 9.33 -4.28
CA ARG A 58 14.53 9.81 -4.66
C ARG A 58 14.50 11.23 -5.21
N ASP A 59 15.62 11.91 -5.35
CA ASP A 59 15.69 13.19 -6.07
C ASP A 59 15.15 12.99 -7.50
N LEU A 60 13.94 13.49 -7.76
CA LEU A 60 13.30 13.39 -9.06
C LEU A 60 14.15 14.02 -10.17
N ALA A 61 14.86 15.12 -9.88
CA ALA A 61 15.73 15.80 -10.82
C ALA A 61 16.99 14.96 -11.11
N LYS A 62 17.61 14.35 -10.10
CA LYS A 62 18.72 13.41 -10.29
C LYS A 62 18.29 12.12 -10.97
N ARG A 63 17.07 11.62 -10.72
CA ARG A 63 16.48 10.48 -11.46
C ARG A 63 16.24 10.84 -12.90
N GLU A 64 15.74 12.04 -13.16
CA GLU A 64 15.55 12.57 -14.50
C GLU A 64 16.90 12.78 -15.19
N GLU A 65 17.91 13.29 -14.49
CA GLU A 65 19.28 13.41 -14.98
C GLU A 65 19.88 12.04 -15.34
N ILE A 66 19.77 11.03 -14.46
CA ILE A 66 20.21 9.66 -14.73
C ILE A 66 19.46 9.06 -15.94
N LYS A 67 18.15 9.31 -16.06
CA LYS A 67 17.37 8.87 -17.23
C LYS A 67 17.86 9.55 -18.51
N LEU A 68 18.12 10.86 -18.46
CA LEU A 68 18.61 11.66 -19.59
C LEU A 68 20.04 11.28 -19.99
N GLN A 69 20.86 10.77 -19.07
CA GLN A 69 22.17 10.21 -19.39
C GLN A 69 22.09 8.96 -20.27
N GLN A 70 20.93 8.29 -20.34
CA GLN A 70 20.69 7.11 -21.18
C GLN A 70 21.79 6.05 -21.04
N LEU A 71 22.21 5.74 -19.82
CA LEU A 71 23.36 4.86 -19.51
C LEU A 71 23.27 3.44 -20.11
N GLY A 72 22.09 3.01 -20.54
CA GLY A 72 21.89 1.73 -21.26
C GLY A 72 22.34 1.77 -22.72
N LEU A 73 22.57 2.95 -23.30
CA LEU A 73 23.08 3.08 -24.66
C LEU A 73 24.60 2.96 -24.66
N ARG A 74 25.13 2.20 -25.62
CA ARG A 74 26.57 2.15 -25.86
C ARG A 74 27.07 3.50 -26.37
N THR A 75 28.17 3.98 -25.79
CA THR A 75 28.88 5.16 -26.28
C THR A 75 29.95 4.76 -27.29
N PHE A 76 30.19 5.62 -28.27
CA PHE A 76 31.18 5.42 -29.32
C PHE A 76 31.92 6.74 -29.54
N ALA A 77 33.19 6.67 -29.95
CA ALA A 77 33.95 7.85 -30.33
C ALA A 77 33.25 8.63 -31.47
N SER A 78 33.47 9.93 -31.54
CA SER A 78 32.79 10.81 -32.48
C SER A 78 33.06 10.46 -33.95
N ASP A 79 34.24 9.90 -34.23
CA ASP A 79 34.78 9.53 -35.54
C ASP A 79 34.35 8.13 -36.04
N VAL A 80 33.63 7.35 -35.23
CA VAL A 80 33.09 6.05 -35.67
C VAL A 80 32.14 6.26 -36.85
N LYS A 81 32.34 5.50 -37.93
CA LYS A 81 31.47 5.49 -39.10
C LYS A 81 30.04 5.10 -38.69
N ARG A 82 29.09 6.01 -38.89
CA ARG A 82 27.65 5.79 -38.66
C ARG A 82 26.92 5.66 -40.00
N ILE A 83 26.00 4.70 -40.10
CA ILE A 83 25.11 4.53 -41.26
C ILE A 83 23.72 4.99 -40.83
N SER A 84 23.18 6.02 -41.48
CA SER A 84 21.81 6.49 -41.23
C SER A 84 20.80 5.57 -41.89
N LEU A 85 19.76 5.17 -41.16
CA LEU A 85 18.68 4.30 -41.66
C LEU A 85 17.43 5.08 -42.13
N GLY A 86 17.47 6.42 -42.11
CA GLY A 86 16.31 7.28 -42.41
C GLY A 86 15.32 7.40 -41.23
N GLY A 87 14.32 8.29 -41.36
CA GLY A 87 13.25 8.47 -40.38
C GLY A 87 12.05 7.61 -40.72
N GLY A 88 11.82 6.53 -39.98
CA GLY A 88 10.55 5.80 -40.02
C GLY A 88 9.41 6.63 -39.43
N LEU A 89 8.17 6.33 -39.81
CA LEU A 89 7.00 6.95 -39.18
C LEU A 89 6.92 6.52 -37.71
N ILE A 90 7.09 7.47 -36.80
CA ILE A 90 6.81 7.31 -35.38
C ILE A 90 5.33 7.61 -35.20
N ASP A 91 4.57 6.65 -34.67
CA ASP A 91 3.19 6.89 -34.22
C ASP A 91 3.24 7.67 -32.89
N GLU A 92 3.37 8.99 -32.99
CA GLU A 92 3.50 9.87 -31.82
C GLU A 92 2.32 9.75 -30.85
N GLU A 93 1.11 9.49 -31.35
CA GLU A 93 -0.07 9.27 -30.50
C GLU A 93 0.07 8.01 -29.67
N ARG A 94 0.53 6.90 -30.28
CA ARG A 94 0.82 5.67 -29.53
C ARG A 94 1.89 5.88 -28.46
N PHE A 95 2.93 6.67 -28.74
CA PHE A 95 3.97 6.98 -27.76
C PHE A 95 3.50 7.90 -26.63
N ARG A 96 2.75 8.96 -26.95
CA ARG A 96 2.24 9.92 -25.95
C ARG A 96 1.28 9.26 -24.96
N THR A 97 0.49 8.31 -25.45
CA THR A 97 -0.57 7.68 -24.68
C THR A 97 -0.13 6.43 -23.91
N ARG A 98 1.06 5.89 -24.19
CA ARG A 98 1.65 4.76 -23.46
C ARG A 98 2.33 5.24 -22.18
N VAL A 99 1.59 5.23 -21.07
CA VAL A 99 2.07 5.62 -19.75
C VAL A 99 1.71 4.57 -18.68
N SER A 100 2.49 4.50 -17.60
CA SER A 100 2.15 3.65 -16.46
C SER A 100 1.18 4.38 -15.54
N HIS A 101 -0.05 3.89 -15.42
CA HIS A 101 -1.11 4.52 -14.63
C HIS A 101 -1.06 4.07 -13.17
N ARG A 102 -0.81 5.02 -12.27
CA ARG A 102 -0.79 4.80 -10.80
C ARG A 102 -1.91 5.56 -10.09
N LYS A 103 -2.98 5.86 -10.82
CA LYS A 103 -4.19 6.51 -10.32
C LYS A 103 -5.36 5.92 -11.08
N PHE A 104 -6.28 5.32 -10.35
CA PHE A 104 -7.45 4.66 -10.92
C PHE A 104 -8.71 5.34 -10.40
N ASP A 105 -9.68 5.52 -11.29
CA ASP A 105 -10.97 6.08 -10.94
C ASP A 105 -11.75 5.11 -10.05
N SER A 106 -12.58 5.65 -9.15
CA SER A 106 -13.52 4.89 -8.32
C SER A 106 -14.65 4.22 -9.13
N ALA A 107 -14.82 4.54 -10.41
CA ALA A 107 -15.72 3.82 -11.30
C ALA A 107 -15.30 2.35 -11.45
N PRO A 108 -16.24 1.39 -11.37
CA PRO A 108 -15.92 -0.01 -11.59
C PRO A 108 -15.61 -0.27 -13.07
N VAL A 109 -14.68 -1.18 -13.33
CA VAL A 109 -14.41 -1.69 -14.68
C VAL A 109 -15.59 -2.57 -15.10
N THR A 110 -16.13 -2.38 -16.30
CA THR A 110 -17.18 -3.28 -16.81
C THR A 110 -16.59 -4.63 -17.20
N LEU A 111 -17.39 -5.70 -17.13
CA LEU A 111 -16.95 -7.02 -17.59
C LEU A 111 -16.53 -7.01 -19.07
N GLU A 112 -17.22 -6.22 -19.91
CA GLU A 112 -16.88 -6.04 -21.33
C GLU A 112 -15.48 -5.43 -21.51
N GLN A 113 -15.15 -4.37 -20.77
CA GLN A 113 -13.81 -3.76 -20.83
C GLN A 113 -12.72 -4.75 -20.36
N LEU A 114 -12.96 -5.46 -19.25
CA LEU A 114 -12.01 -6.47 -18.77
C LEU A 114 -11.84 -7.61 -19.79
N SER A 115 -12.94 -8.16 -20.30
CA SER A 115 -12.95 -9.20 -21.34
C SER A 115 -12.18 -8.75 -22.59
N ALA A 116 -12.45 -7.54 -23.09
CA ALA A 116 -11.76 -7.01 -24.24
C ALA A 116 -10.24 -6.84 -24.00
N SER A 117 -9.84 -6.40 -22.80
CA SER A 117 -8.42 -6.30 -22.43
C SER A 117 -7.70 -7.65 -22.34
N LEU A 118 -8.39 -8.71 -21.90
CA LEU A 118 -7.86 -10.08 -21.84
C LEU A 118 -7.91 -10.78 -23.20
N GLY A 119 -8.75 -10.30 -24.13
CA GLY A 119 -9.00 -10.93 -25.42
C GLY A 119 -7.76 -11.09 -26.29
N CYS A 120 -6.75 -10.23 -26.11
CA CYS A 120 -5.48 -10.35 -26.80
C CYS A 120 -4.65 -11.58 -26.35
N LEU A 121 -4.94 -12.16 -25.18
CA LEU A 121 -4.32 -13.38 -24.67
C LEU A 121 -5.08 -14.66 -25.05
N ARG A 122 -6.20 -14.54 -25.76
CA ARG A 122 -7.02 -15.69 -26.16
C ARG A 122 -6.26 -16.60 -27.13
N GLN A 123 -6.44 -17.90 -26.97
CA GLN A 123 -5.99 -18.91 -27.91
C GLN A 123 -6.91 -18.93 -29.14
N ALA A 124 -6.32 -18.89 -30.33
CA ALA A 124 -6.97 -19.22 -31.58
C ALA A 124 -6.52 -20.61 -32.07
N THR A 125 -7.34 -21.27 -32.86
CA THR A 125 -6.93 -22.48 -33.60
C THR A 125 -6.69 -22.12 -35.05
N ILE A 126 -5.46 -22.28 -35.54
CA ILE A 126 -5.11 -22.05 -36.95
C ILE A 126 -4.52 -23.34 -37.50
N GLN A 127 -5.12 -23.88 -38.56
CA GLN A 127 -4.70 -25.15 -39.19
C GLN A 127 -4.62 -26.31 -38.18
N GLY A 128 -5.57 -26.37 -37.24
CA GLY A 128 -5.64 -27.41 -36.21
C GLY A 128 -4.60 -27.31 -35.10
N LYS A 129 -3.83 -26.20 -35.04
CA LYS A 129 -2.84 -25.95 -33.98
C LYS A 129 -3.22 -24.74 -33.13
N PRO A 130 -2.97 -24.77 -31.82
CA PRO A 130 -3.16 -23.61 -30.96
C PRO A 130 -2.18 -22.50 -31.37
N LYS A 131 -2.67 -21.27 -31.40
CA LYS A 131 -1.89 -20.08 -31.74
C LYS A 131 -2.35 -18.90 -30.90
N TYR A 132 -1.39 -18.09 -30.50
CA TYR A 132 -1.60 -16.88 -29.72
C TYR A 132 -1.00 -15.68 -30.45
N LEU A 133 -1.36 -14.47 -30.03
CA LEU A 133 -0.79 -13.22 -30.55
C LEU A 133 0.61 -12.91 -30.03
N TYR A 134 1.11 -13.71 -29.09
CA TYR A 134 2.45 -13.63 -28.53
C TYR A 134 3.23 -14.93 -28.80
N ALA A 135 4.55 -14.81 -28.83
CA ALA A 135 5.45 -15.93 -29.04
C ALA A 135 5.72 -16.68 -27.73
N SER A 136 5.98 -17.98 -27.84
CA SER A 136 6.38 -18.84 -26.74
C SER A 136 7.48 -19.80 -27.20
N ALA A 137 8.47 -20.04 -26.34
CA ALA A 137 9.56 -20.97 -26.65
C ALA A 137 9.01 -22.38 -26.87
N GLY A 138 9.33 -22.97 -28.02
CA GLY A 138 8.87 -24.31 -28.38
C GLY A 138 7.35 -24.40 -28.58
N THR A 139 6.64 -23.27 -28.70
CA THR A 139 5.17 -23.23 -28.76
C THR A 139 4.49 -23.91 -27.55
N LEU A 140 5.13 -23.86 -26.38
CA LEU A 140 4.70 -24.57 -25.17
C LEU A 140 3.70 -23.77 -24.32
N TYR A 141 3.74 -22.44 -24.39
CA TYR A 141 2.87 -21.50 -23.67
C TYR A 141 2.78 -21.78 -22.16
N PRO A 142 3.92 -21.85 -21.42
CA PRO A 142 3.92 -22.15 -20.00
C PRO A 142 3.39 -21.01 -19.12
N VAL A 143 3.22 -19.79 -19.63
CA VAL A 143 2.77 -18.64 -18.83
C VAL A 143 1.26 -18.55 -18.81
N GLN A 144 0.71 -18.60 -17.59
CA GLN A 144 -0.70 -18.52 -17.29
C GLN A 144 -1.06 -17.15 -16.71
N THR A 145 -2.31 -16.74 -16.92
CA THR A 145 -2.84 -15.46 -16.45
C THR A 145 -3.82 -15.69 -15.30
N TYR A 146 -3.51 -15.11 -14.16
CA TYR A 146 -4.38 -15.11 -12.98
C TYR A 146 -4.75 -13.67 -12.63
N LEU A 147 -5.89 -13.49 -11.97
CA LEU A 147 -6.37 -12.18 -11.54
C LEU A 147 -6.73 -12.22 -10.07
N SER A 148 -6.51 -11.11 -9.37
CA SER A 148 -7.25 -10.78 -8.14
C SER A 148 -8.18 -9.62 -8.45
N VAL A 149 -9.47 -9.78 -8.20
CA VAL A 149 -10.49 -8.76 -8.38
C VAL A 149 -10.81 -8.15 -7.03
N THR A 150 -10.74 -6.82 -6.96
CA THR A 150 -11.16 -6.08 -5.77
C THR A 150 -12.69 -6.04 -5.72
N GLU A 151 -13.26 -6.34 -4.55
CA GLU A 151 -14.72 -6.42 -4.34
C GLU A 151 -15.43 -5.16 -4.84
N GLY A 152 -16.49 -5.35 -5.65
CA GLY A 152 -17.27 -4.26 -6.23
C GLY A 152 -16.56 -3.40 -7.29
N ARG A 153 -15.30 -3.69 -7.66
CA ARG A 153 -14.53 -2.88 -8.61
C ARG A 153 -14.58 -3.40 -10.06
N VAL A 154 -15.09 -4.61 -10.28
CA VAL A 154 -15.39 -5.13 -11.62
C VAL A 154 -16.86 -5.56 -11.67
N GLN A 155 -17.62 -5.00 -12.60
CA GLN A 155 -19.06 -5.29 -12.71
C GLN A 155 -19.29 -6.75 -13.09
N GLY A 156 -20.20 -7.42 -12.37
CA GLY A 156 -20.58 -8.81 -12.65
C GLY A 156 -19.61 -9.86 -12.12
N LEU A 157 -18.50 -9.46 -11.48
CA LEU A 157 -17.59 -10.36 -10.77
C LEU A 157 -17.64 -10.08 -9.27
N THR A 158 -17.59 -11.13 -8.47
CA THR A 158 -17.31 -10.99 -7.04
C THR A 158 -15.82 -10.72 -6.83
N GLY A 159 -15.47 -10.12 -5.71
CA GLY A 159 -14.08 -10.09 -5.27
C GLY A 159 -13.51 -11.50 -5.12
N GLY A 160 -12.18 -11.60 -5.22
CA GLY A 160 -11.48 -12.87 -5.10
C GLY A 160 -10.44 -13.11 -6.19
N THR A 161 -9.96 -14.34 -6.29
CA THR A 161 -8.96 -14.75 -7.29
C THR A 161 -9.56 -15.59 -8.39
N TYR A 162 -9.03 -15.40 -9.60
CA TYR A 162 -9.51 -16.04 -10.81
C TYR A 162 -8.33 -16.55 -11.65
N TYR A 163 -8.55 -17.66 -12.35
CA TYR A 163 -7.73 -18.08 -13.47
C TYR A 163 -8.40 -17.64 -14.77
N TYR A 164 -7.65 -17.04 -15.69
CA TYR A 164 -8.16 -16.76 -17.04
C TYR A 164 -7.88 -17.96 -17.95
N ASP A 165 -8.94 -18.58 -18.45
CA ASP A 165 -8.84 -19.64 -19.45
C ASP A 165 -8.75 -19.01 -20.86
N PRO A 166 -7.58 -19.11 -21.53
CA PRO A 166 -7.42 -18.52 -22.84
C PRO A 166 -8.11 -19.31 -23.95
N VAL A 167 -8.48 -20.57 -23.74
CA VAL A 167 -9.14 -21.40 -24.75
C VAL A 167 -10.60 -20.99 -24.87
N ASP A 168 -11.28 -20.94 -23.72
CA ASP A 168 -12.70 -20.60 -23.65
C ASP A 168 -12.94 -19.08 -23.56
N HIS A 169 -11.89 -18.29 -23.35
CA HIS A 169 -11.97 -16.85 -23.07
C HIS A 169 -12.89 -16.58 -21.88
N SER A 170 -12.61 -17.24 -20.76
CA SER A 170 -13.45 -17.22 -19.56
C SER A 170 -12.63 -17.00 -18.30
N LEU A 171 -13.29 -16.61 -17.21
CA LEU A 171 -12.70 -16.50 -15.89
C LEU A 171 -13.22 -17.63 -15.01
N VAL A 172 -12.31 -18.42 -14.46
CA VAL A 172 -12.59 -19.48 -13.50
C VAL A 172 -12.34 -18.93 -12.10
N LEU A 173 -13.39 -18.85 -11.27
CA LEU A 173 -13.27 -18.43 -9.88
C LEU A 173 -12.51 -19.49 -9.08
N LEU A 174 -11.42 -19.10 -8.44
CA LEU A 174 -10.58 -19.98 -7.61
C LEU A 174 -10.93 -19.82 -6.14
N ASN A 175 -10.97 -18.57 -5.65
CA ASN A 175 -11.29 -18.28 -4.26
C ASN A 175 -12.09 -16.98 -4.14
N ALA A 176 -13.37 -17.10 -3.79
CA ALA A 176 -14.31 -15.97 -3.62
C ALA A 176 -14.03 -15.10 -2.39
N ASN A 177 -13.26 -15.61 -1.43
CA ASN A 177 -12.96 -14.92 -0.18
C ASN A 177 -11.50 -14.43 -0.13
N ALA A 178 -10.78 -14.51 -1.24
CA ALA A 178 -9.39 -14.08 -1.30
C ALA A 178 -9.29 -12.55 -1.20
N VAL A 179 -8.66 -12.07 -0.13
CA VAL A 179 -8.31 -10.66 0.05
C VAL A 179 -6.79 -10.55 0.05
N ILE A 180 -6.25 -9.77 -0.89
CA ILE A 180 -4.80 -9.51 -0.97
C ILE A 180 -4.50 -8.28 -0.11
N ASP A 181 -3.81 -8.49 1.00
CA ASP A 181 -3.35 -7.38 1.85
C ASP A 181 -2.40 -6.50 1.06
N VAL A 182 -2.67 -5.19 0.98
CA VAL A 182 -1.81 -4.22 0.31
C VAL A 182 -0.37 -4.20 0.87
N ASN A 183 -0.15 -4.67 2.10
CA ASN A 183 1.16 -4.72 2.75
C ASN A 183 2.15 -5.67 2.08
N VAL A 184 1.68 -6.64 1.30
CA VAL A 184 2.54 -7.51 0.49
C VAL A 184 3.26 -6.75 -0.62
N HIS A 185 2.81 -5.52 -0.93
CA HIS A 185 3.48 -4.62 -1.85
C HIS A 185 4.45 -3.69 -1.12
N ALA A 186 5.48 -3.25 -1.84
CA ALA A 186 6.42 -2.23 -1.35
C ALA A 186 5.68 -0.96 -0.88
N PRO A 187 6.10 -0.30 0.22
CA PRO A 187 5.41 0.87 0.77
C PRO A 187 5.08 1.97 -0.24
N ALA A 188 5.98 2.20 -1.20
CA ALA A 188 5.80 3.20 -2.27
C ALA A 188 4.63 2.89 -3.23
N ASN A 189 4.17 1.64 -3.29
CA ASN A 189 3.11 1.22 -4.20
C ASN A 189 1.73 1.10 -3.53
N ARG A 190 1.68 1.01 -2.19
CA ARG A 190 0.45 0.72 -1.44
C ARG A 190 -0.64 1.76 -1.65
N GLY A 191 -0.25 3.03 -1.67
CA GLY A 191 -1.18 4.16 -1.70
C GLY A 191 -2.08 4.17 -2.94
N TRP A 192 -1.59 3.73 -4.10
CA TRP A 192 -2.36 3.72 -5.34
C TRP A 192 -2.88 2.33 -5.72
N LEU A 193 -2.24 1.26 -5.23
CA LEU A 193 -2.70 -0.11 -5.50
C LEU A 193 -4.06 -0.41 -4.87
N LYS A 194 -4.36 0.19 -3.71
CA LYS A 194 -5.68 0.09 -3.07
C LYS A 194 -6.84 0.54 -3.98
N ASP A 195 -6.56 1.44 -4.92
CA ASP A 195 -7.55 2.00 -5.83
C ASP A 195 -7.67 1.16 -7.12
N ALA A 196 -6.80 0.17 -7.34
CA ALA A 196 -6.87 -0.71 -8.50
C ALA A 196 -8.15 -1.56 -8.48
N ALA A 197 -8.72 -1.78 -9.66
CA ALA A 197 -9.91 -2.61 -9.80
C ALA A 197 -9.56 -4.10 -9.78
N PHE A 198 -8.40 -4.45 -10.33
CA PHE A 198 -7.87 -5.80 -10.35
C PHE A 198 -6.35 -5.79 -10.47
N THR A 199 -5.72 -6.91 -10.14
CA THR A 199 -4.30 -7.18 -10.43
C THR A 199 -4.20 -8.42 -11.28
N VAL A 200 -3.36 -8.37 -12.31
CA VAL A 200 -3.04 -9.48 -13.20
C VAL A 200 -1.69 -10.06 -12.81
N TYR A 201 -1.61 -11.38 -12.71
CA TYR A 201 -0.41 -12.15 -12.39
C TYR A 201 -0.08 -13.08 -13.54
N PHE A 202 1.12 -12.95 -14.07
CA PHE A 202 1.68 -13.88 -15.04
C PHE A 202 2.52 -14.92 -14.31
N ILE A 203 2.02 -16.16 -14.28
CA ILE A 203 2.58 -17.25 -13.50
C ILE A 203 3.00 -18.36 -14.46
N GLY A 204 4.28 -18.69 -14.47
CA GLY A 204 4.81 -19.77 -15.31
C GLY A 204 4.63 -21.12 -14.66
N ARG A 205 4.08 -22.10 -15.37
CA ARG A 205 4.08 -23.51 -14.98
C ARG A 205 5.36 -24.19 -15.45
N MET A 206 6.39 -24.22 -14.60
CA MET A 206 7.75 -24.62 -15.02
C MET A 206 7.82 -26.06 -15.56
N LYS A 207 7.02 -26.98 -15.02
CA LYS A 207 6.90 -28.36 -15.54
C LYS A 207 6.52 -28.45 -17.03
N ALA A 208 5.86 -27.43 -17.59
CA ALA A 208 5.46 -27.40 -19.00
C ALA A 208 6.62 -27.05 -19.95
N ILE A 209 7.71 -26.47 -19.45
CA ILE A 209 8.81 -25.94 -20.27
C ILE A 209 10.19 -26.52 -19.90
N GLU A 210 10.41 -26.86 -18.63
CA GLU A 210 11.66 -27.45 -18.12
C GLU A 210 12.10 -28.73 -18.87
N PRO A 211 11.21 -29.66 -19.27
CA PRO A 211 11.65 -30.86 -20.00
C PRO A 211 12.39 -30.56 -21.31
N LEU A 212 12.11 -29.42 -21.96
CA LEU A 212 12.74 -29.04 -23.22
C LEU A 212 13.91 -28.05 -23.03
N TYR A 213 13.85 -27.19 -22.02
CA TYR A 213 14.77 -26.06 -21.89
C TYR A 213 15.59 -26.03 -20.59
N GLY A 214 15.32 -26.93 -19.63
CA GLY A 214 16.02 -27.02 -18.35
C GLY A 214 16.12 -25.65 -17.67
N ARG A 215 17.35 -25.24 -17.33
CA ARG A 215 17.62 -23.95 -16.65
C ARG A 215 17.13 -22.70 -17.39
N LEU A 216 16.94 -22.77 -18.72
CA LEU A 216 16.48 -21.62 -19.52
C LEU A 216 14.96 -21.46 -19.51
N ALA A 217 14.22 -22.43 -18.96
CA ALA A 217 12.77 -22.40 -18.88
C ALA A 217 12.23 -21.11 -18.29
N ARG A 218 12.81 -20.67 -17.16
CA ARG A 218 12.37 -19.45 -16.48
C ARG A 218 12.63 -18.20 -17.31
N ASP A 219 13.78 -18.11 -17.97
CA ASP A 219 14.15 -16.94 -18.78
C ASP A 219 13.24 -16.82 -20.02
N PHE A 220 12.95 -17.93 -20.68
CA PHE A 220 11.99 -17.94 -21.80
C PHE A 220 10.58 -17.61 -21.34
N SER A 221 10.18 -18.08 -20.16
CA SER A 221 8.87 -17.74 -19.60
C SER A 221 8.80 -16.26 -19.20
N LEU A 222 9.88 -15.65 -18.71
CA LEU A 222 9.93 -14.20 -18.45
C LEU A 222 9.78 -13.39 -19.75
N LEU A 223 10.43 -13.79 -20.84
CA LEU A 223 10.26 -13.14 -22.14
C LEU A 223 8.80 -13.23 -22.61
N GLU A 224 8.18 -14.40 -22.47
CA GLU A 224 6.76 -14.61 -22.78
C GLU A 224 5.85 -13.69 -21.93
N ALA A 225 6.06 -13.63 -20.61
CA ALA A 225 5.32 -12.72 -19.73
C ALA A 225 5.49 -11.24 -20.14
N GLY A 226 6.68 -10.84 -20.60
CA GLY A 226 6.94 -9.51 -21.13
C GLY A 226 6.18 -9.22 -22.44
N LEU A 227 6.08 -10.20 -23.34
CA LEU A 227 5.28 -10.09 -24.56
C LEU A 227 3.79 -9.97 -24.25
N MET A 228 3.28 -10.79 -23.32
CA MET A 228 1.89 -10.72 -22.86
C MET A 228 1.58 -9.36 -22.21
N THR A 229 2.50 -8.86 -21.38
CA THR A 229 2.42 -7.53 -20.73
C THR A 229 2.28 -6.43 -21.76
N GLN A 230 3.18 -6.37 -22.74
CA GLN A 230 3.14 -5.34 -23.79
C GLN A 230 1.82 -5.40 -24.58
N LEU A 231 1.36 -6.62 -24.91
CA LEU A 231 0.14 -6.81 -25.66
C LEU A 231 -1.11 -6.35 -24.88
N MET A 232 -1.18 -6.64 -23.58
CA MET A 232 -2.25 -6.16 -22.71
C MET A 232 -2.24 -4.64 -22.57
N GLU A 233 -1.07 -4.02 -22.35
CA GLU A 233 -0.95 -2.55 -22.26
C GLU A 233 -1.40 -1.86 -23.57
N ASP A 234 -1.02 -2.40 -24.73
CA ASP A 234 -1.44 -1.88 -26.03
C ASP A 234 -2.96 -2.04 -26.28
N THR A 235 -3.55 -3.17 -25.85
CA THR A 235 -4.97 -3.49 -26.12
C THR A 235 -5.90 -2.73 -25.17
N ALA A 236 -5.60 -2.73 -23.88
CA ALA A 236 -6.50 -2.23 -22.84
C ALA A 236 -6.78 -0.73 -22.90
N ARG A 237 -5.86 0.05 -23.50
CA ARG A 237 -6.04 1.48 -23.73
C ARG A 237 -7.29 1.80 -24.55
N GLN A 238 -7.59 0.98 -25.55
CA GLN A 238 -8.79 1.16 -26.39
C GLN A 238 -10.10 1.02 -25.59
N HIS A 239 -10.00 0.45 -24.39
CA HIS A 239 -11.10 0.16 -23.49
C HIS A 239 -11.07 1.01 -22.21
N ASN A 240 -10.26 2.09 -22.18
CA ASN A 240 -10.12 3.00 -21.04
C ASN A 240 -9.67 2.30 -19.74
N ILE A 241 -8.85 1.26 -19.88
CA ILE A 241 -8.17 0.59 -18.78
C ILE A 241 -6.70 1.01 -18.82
N GLY A 242 -6.20 1.47 -17.69
CA GLY A 242 -4.79 1.78 -17.47
C GLY A 242 -4.13 0.65 -16.69
N PHE A 243 -2.84 0.44 -16.95
CA PHE A 243 -2.03 -0.52 -16.19
C PHE A 243 -0.81 0.15 -15.56
N CYS A 244 -0.37 -0.40 -14.43
CA CYS A 244 0.98 -0.20 -13.92
C CYS A 244 1.57 -1.54 -13.50
N GLN A 245 2.71 -1.87 -14.11
CA GLN A 245 3.54 -3.00 -13.73
C GLN A 245 4.05 -2.87 -12.29
N ILE A 246 4.10 -3.99 -11.58
CA ILE A 246 4.51 -4.07 -10.18
C ILE A 246 5.84 -4.83 -10.12
N GLY A 247 6.91 -4.11 -9.75
CA GLY A 247 8.26 -4.68 -9.69
C GLY A 247 8.64 -5.33 -8.36
N GLN A 248 7.95 -5.00 -7.26
CA GLN A 248 8.25 -5.53 -5.92
C GLN A 248 6.96 -5.90 -5.19
N PHE A 249 6.86 -7.18 -4.83
CA PHE A 249 5.68 -7.82 -4.29
C PHE A 249 6.06 -9.17 -3.65
N ASP A 250 5.59 -9.41 -2.43
CA ASP A 250 5.79 -10.66 -1.70
C ASP A 250 4.68 -11.66 -2.08
N PHE A 251 4.93 -12.43 -3.13
CA PHE A 251 3.94 -13.36 -3.66
C PHE A 251 3.70 -14.57 -2.75
N ASP A 252 4.69 -14.97 -1.95
CA ASP A 252 4.58 -16.17 -1.13
C ASP A 252 3.45 -16.03 -0.10
N GLN A 253 3.19 -14.81 0.38
CA GLN A 253 2.08 -14.51 1.30
C GLN A 253 0.69 -14.70 0.68
N VAL A 254 0.56 -14.69 -0.65
CA VAL A 254 -0.73 -14.79 -1.34
C VAL A 254 -0.82 -15.97 -2.29
N ARG A 255 0.24 -16.77 -2.42
CA ARG A 255 0.34 -17.91 -3.33
C ARG A 255 -0.81 -18.90 -3.14
N GLU A 256 -1.17 -19.18 -1.89
CA GLU A 256 -2.24 -20.14 -1.53
C GLU A 256 -3.62 -19.71 -2.03
N LEU A 257 -3.81 -18.42 -2.35
CA LEU A 257 -5.07 -17.91 -2.86
C LEU A 257 -5.34 -18.28 -4.34
N PHE A 258 -4.35 -18.83 -5.05
CA PHE A 258 -4.40 -19.07 -6.49
C PHE A 258 -4.42 -20.56 -6.91
N ASP A 259 -4.60 -21.49 -5.97
CA ASP A 259 -4.63 -22.94 -6.24
C ASP A 259 -3.43 -23.43 -7.09
N LEU A 260 -2.22 -23.08 -6.66
CA LEU A 260 -1.00 -23.29 -7.44
C LEU A 260 -0.23 -24.54 -7.01
N GLU A 261 0.12 -25.39 -7.98
CA GLU A 261 1.15 -26.42 -7.80
C GLU A 261 2.54 -25.82 -7.51
N GLU A 262 3.44 -26.60 -6.89
CA GLU A 262 4.83 -26.21 -6.57
C GLU A 262 5.62 -25.65 -7.78
N SER A 263 5.41 -26.19 -8.98
CA SER A 263 6.12 -25.74 -10.18
C SER A 263 5.67 -24.38 -10.73
N HIS A 264 4.62 -23.79 -10.17
CA HIS A 264 4.19 -22.45 -10.58
C HIS A 264 5.09 -21.38 -9.99
N VAL A 265 5.57 -20.46 -10.83
CA VAL A 265 6.47 -19.38 -10.44
C VAL A 265 5.90 -18.06 -10.92
N LEU A 266 5.79 -17.08 -10.02
CA LEU A 266 5.44 -15.72 -10.45
C LEU A 266 6.56 -15.14 -11.32
N LEU A 267 6.18 -14.64 -12.50
CA LEU A 267 7.09 -14.06 -13.46
C LEU A 267 6.92 -12.55 -13.52
N HIS A 268 5.68 -12.08 -13.52
CA HIS A 268 5.36 -10.65 -13.60
C HIS A 268 3.95 -10.36 -13.06
N SER A 269 3.68 -9.09 -12.71
CA SER A 269 2.34 -8.65 -12.31
C SER A 269 2.10 -7.19 -12.64
N MET A 270 0.83 -6.82 -12.81
CA MET A 270 0.40 -5.45 -13.09
C MET A 270 -0.98 -5.19 -12.51
N ALA A 271 -1.18 -4.00 -11.96
CA ALA A 271 -2.48 -3.55 -11.48
C ALA A 271 -3.20 -2.74 -12.55
N GLY A 272 -4.51 -2.96 -12.67
CA GLY A 272 -5.37 -2.37 -13.67
C GLY A 272 -6.62 -1.71 -13.07
N GLY A 273 -7.14 -0.71 -13.79
CA GLY A 273 -8.36 -0.02 -13.42
C GLY A 273 -8.76 1.03 -14.45
N ILE A 274 -9.94 1.62 -14.26
CA ILE A 274 -10.38 2.74 -15.09
C ILE A 274 -9.40 3.89 -14.92
N THR A 275 -8.88 4.41 -16.02
CA THR A 275 -8.13 5.66 -15.98
C THR A 275 -9.09 6.78 -15.67
N ALA A 276 -8.79 7.58 -14.65
CA ALA A 276 -9.48 8.84 -14.44
C ALA A 276 -9.45 9.62 -15.76
N LYS A 277 -10.61 10.07 -16.25
CA LYS A 277 -10.62 11.01 -17.37
C LYS A 277 -9.70 12.16 -16.97
N GLU A 278 -8.83 12.59 -17.88
CA GLU A 278 -8.12 13.85 -17.73
C GLU A 278 -9.18 14.96 -17.59
N GLN A 279 -9.60 15.24 -16.36
CA GLN A 279 -9.69 16.63 -15.98
C GLN A 279 -8.27 17.15 -16.16
N GLU A 280 -8.11 18.17 -16.99
CA GLU A 280 -6.99 19.11 -16.94
C GLU A 280 -6.97 19.81 -15.56
N GLN A 281 -6.88 19.02 -14.50
CA GLN A 281 -6.46 19.45 -13.19
C GLN A 281 -5.25 18.57 -12.93
N GLY A 282 -4.10 19.09 -13.37
CA GLY A 282 -2.83 18.55 -12.95
C GLY A 282 -2.88 18.39 -11.44
N VAL A 283 -2.71 17.17 -10.96
CA VAL A 283 -2.19 16.99 -9.61
C VAL A 283 -0.85 17.69 -9.65
N THR A 284 -0.88 18.93 -9.18
CA THR A 284 0.22 19.84 -9.36
C THR A 284 1.34 19.30 -8.49
N LEU A 285 2.59 19.45 -8.92
CA LEU A 285 3.77 19.09 -8.15
C LEU A 285 3.75 19.64 -6.70
N SER A 286 2.87 20.60 -6.39
CA SER A 286 2.56 21.13 -5.06
C SER A 286 2.05 20.08 -4.07
N ASP A 287 1.11 19.21 -4.45
CA ASP A 287 0.35 18.43 -3.46
C ASP A 287 1.15 17.24 -2.93
N MET A 288 1.94 16.60 -3.80
CA MET A 288 2.88 15.54 -3.41
C MET A 288 4.01 16.06 -2.52
N LYS A 289 4.56 17.25 -2.84
CA LYS A 289 5.61 17.89 -2.03
C LYS A 289 5.09 18.30 -0.64
N THR A 290 3.83 18.70 -0.57
CA THR A 290 3.17 19.12 0.67
C THR A 290 2.97 17.95 1.64
N ASN A 291 2.52 16.80 1.13
CA ASN A 291 2.37 15.58 1.94
C ASN A 291 3.70 15.03 2.43
N GLN A 292 4.75 15.09 1.61
CA GLN A 292 6.09 14.66 2.00
C GLN A 292 6.72 15.60 3.04
N LEU A 293 6.59 16.91 2.84
CA LEU A 293 7.01 17.90 3.82
C LEU A 293 6.27 17.70 5.15
N THR A 294 4.99 17.34 5.13
CA THR A 294 4.22 17.06 6.36
C THR A 294 4.81 15.88 7.12
N ALA A 295 5.13 14.79 6.42
CA ALA A 295 5.73 13.61 7.03
C ALA A 295 7.12 13.90 7.63
N GLU A 296 7.95 14.68 6.91
CA GLU A 296 9.28 15.08 7.38
C GLU A 296 9.20 15.95 8.63
N LEU A 297 8.37 17.01 8.62
CA LEU A 297 8.20 17.90 9.77
C LEU A 297 7.64 17.17 10.99
N ARG A 298 6.71 16.22 10.78
CA ARG A 298 6.17 15.38 11.85
C ARG A 298 7.27 14.51 12.46
N GLY A 299 8.01 13.76 11.63
CA GLY A 299 9.11 12.91 12.10
C GLY A 299 10.26 13.69 12.74
N PHE A 300 10.51 14.93 12.31
CA PHE A 300 11.46 15.83 12.93
C PHE A 300 11.00 16.28 14.33
N LEU A 301 9.72 16.64 14.47
CA LEU A 301 9.17 17.05 15.77
C LEU A 301 9.09 15.88 16.75
N GLU A 302 8.75 14.67 16.30
CA GLU A 302 8.69 13.47 17.15
C GLU A 302 10.03 13.13 17.82
N LYS A 303 11.16 13.53 17.21
CA LYS A 303 12.50 13.38 17.80
C LYS A 303 12.81 14.40 18.90
N LYS A 304 12.07 15.51 18.96
CA LYS A 304 12.36 16.67 19.82
C LYS A 304 11.29 16.95 20.87
N LEU A 305 10.04 16.61 20.58
CA LEU A 305 8.87 16.95 21.38
C LEU A 305 8.05 15.70 21.70
N PRO A 306 7.39 15.65 22.88
CA PRO A 306 6.40 14.62 23.18
C PRO A 306 5.25 14.59 22.17
N GLY A 307 4.69 13.40 21.92
CA GLY A 307 3.64 13.17 20.92
C GLY A 307 2.42 14.11 21.02
N TYR A 308 2.04 14.53 22.23
CA TYR A 308 0.90 15.44 22.45
C TYR A 308 1.18 16.90 22.03
N MET A 309 2.44 17.26 21.74
CA MET A 309 2.85 18.57 21.22
C MET A 309 2.98 18.58 19.69
N ILE A 310 2.82 17.43 19.03
CA ILE A 310 2.92 17.32 17.58
C ILE A 310 1.62 17.85 16.95
N PRO A 311 1.67 18.84 16.03
CA PRO A 311 0.48 19.35 15.38
C PRO A 311 -0.33 18.26 14.69
N THR A 312 -1.66 18.32 14.85
CA THR A 312 -2.58 17.42 14.16
C THR A 312 -2.62 17.78 12.68
N PHE A 313 -2.64 19.08 12.37
CA PHE A 313 -2.73 19.59 11.00
C PHE A 313 -1.53 20.47 10.64
N PHE A 314 -1.08 20.36 9.38
CA PHE A 314 -0.08 21.22 8.77
C PHE A 314 -0.72 21.92 7.56
N LEU A 315 -0.86 23.24 7.63
CA LEU A 315 -1.38 24.06 6.54
C LEU A 315 -0.24 24.87 5.92
N TYR A 316 -0.13 24.83 4.60
CA TYR A 316 0.98 25.46 3.90
C TYR A 316 0.54 26.75 3.23
N LEU A 317 1.25 27.83 3.52
CA LEU A 317 0.94 29.16 3.04
C LEU A 317 2.11 29.71 2.23
N GLU A 318 1.84 30.53 1.22
CA GLU A 318 2.90 31.26 0.51
C GLU A 318 3.55 32.34 1.40
N VAL A 319 2.75 32.94 2.28
CA VAL A 319 3.18 33.96 3.24
C VAL A 319 2.22 33.97 4.45
N LEU A 320 2.73 34.33 5.63
CA LEU A 320 1.88 34.55 6.80
C LEU A 320 1.16 35.90 6.66
N PRO A 321 -0.16 35.98 6.92
CA PRO A 321 -0.86 37.26 6.94
C PRO A 321 -0.31 38.13 8.07
N LEU A 322 -0.11 39.43 7.80
CA LEU A 322 0.42 40.40 8.76
C LEU A 322 -0.60 41.52 9.01
N THR A 323 -0.70 41.98 10.24
CA THR A 323 -1.40 43.20 10.65
C THR A 323 -0.68 44.45 10.12
N ALA A 324 -1.35 45.61 10.14
CA ALA A 324 -0.77 46.90 9.75
C ALA A 324 0.54 47.26 10.50
N ASN A 325 0.79 46.65 11.67
CA ASN A 325 1.99 46.84 12.47
C ASN A 325 3.07 45.75 12.24
N GLY A 326 2.92 44.90 11.21
CA GLY A 326 3.89 43.88 10.84
C GLY A 326 3.90 42.62 11.73
N LYS A 327 2.98 42.48 12.69
CA LYS A 327 2.78 41.23 13.46
C LYS A 327 1.88 40.27 12.70
N VAL A 328 2.06 38.95 12.89
CA VAL A 328 1.15 37.94 12.29
C VAL A 328 -0.30 38.20 12.70
N ASP A 329 -1.19 38.23 11.71
CA ASP A 329 -2.63 38.31 11.92
C ASP A 329 -3.22 36.91 12.10
N ILE A 330 -3.28 36.47 13.37
CA ILE A 330 -3.79 35.15 13.76
C ILE A 330 -5.28 34.96 13.38
N LYS A 331 -6.03 36.05 13.22
CA LYS A 331 -7.46 36.01 12.84
C LYS A 331 -7.64 35.78 11.35
N ALA A 332 -6.65 36.14 10.53
CA ALA A 332 -6.66 35.98 9.08
C ALA A 332 -6.09 34.61 8.62
N LEU A 333 -5.66 33.75 9.55
CA LEU A 333 -5.18 32.41 9.22
C LEU A 333 -6.36 31.51 8.78
N PRO A 334 -6.21 30.75 7.67
CA PRO A 334 -7.28 29.87 7.18
C PRO A 334 -7.56 28.73 8.17
N GLU A 335 -8.78 28.22 8.19
CA GLU A 335 -9.11 27.03 8.98
C GLU A 335 -8.93 25.76 8.14
N PRO A 336 -8.52 24.62 8.73
CA PRO A 336 -8.48 23.33 8.03
C PRO A 336 -9.87 22.89 7.54
N ASP A 337 -9.95 22.32 6.34
CA ASP A 337 -11.22 21.87 5.73
C ASP A 337 -11.92 20.72 6.48
N ASP A 338 -11.23 20.04 7.41
CA ASP A 338 -11.74 18.90 8.18
C ASP A 338 -11.11 18.83 9.59
N LEU A 339 -11.71 19.55 10.54
CA LEU A 339 -11.22 19.65 11.93
C LEU A 339 -11.61 18.44 12.82
N ASP A 340 -12.51 17.58 12.35
CA ASP A 340 -13.06 16.46 13.13
C ASP A 340 -12.21 15.17 13.02
N GLY A 341 -11.07 15.24 12.32
CA GLY A 341 -10.05 14.20 12.38
C GLY A 341 -10.30 13.03 11.43
N HIS A 342 -11.17 13.18 10.43
CA HIS A 342 -11.15 12.29 9.29
C HIS A 342 -9.92 12.62 8.47
N ASN A 343 -8.85 11.88 8.70
CA ASN A 343 -7.68 11.92 7.85
C ASN A 343 -8.10 11.39 6.46
N LYS A 344 -8.66 12.26 5.59
CA LYS A 344 -9.09 11.89 4.21
C LYS A 344 -7.96 11.27 3.38
N HIS A 345 -6.71 11.31 3.87
CA HIS A 345 -5.54 10.74 3.24
C HIS A 345 -5.26 9.27 3.63
N VAL A 346 -5.81 8.77 4.74
CA VAL A 346 -5.79 7.34 5.10
C VAL A 346 -7.23 6.86 5.02
N GLY A 347 -7.60 6.21 3.92
CA GLY A 347 -8.97 5.76 3.67
C GLY A 347 -9.51 4.97 4.86
N TYR A 348 -10.77 5.24 5.25
CA TYR A 348 -11.43 4.54 6.34
C TYR A 348 -11.48 3.04 6.05
N VAL A 349 -10.81 2.24 6.89
CA VAL A 349 -10.86 0.76 6.84
C VAL A 349 -11.66 0.28 8.05
N PRO A 350 -12.81 -0.39 7.87
CA PRO A 350 -13.65 -0.83 8.98
C PRO A 350 -13.01 -2.00 9.76
N PRO A 351 -13.38 -2.19 11.04
CA PRO A 351 -12.96 -3.36 11.82
C PRO A 351 -13.55 -4.67 11.28
N GLU A 352 -12.70 -5.66 11.02
CA GLU A 352 -13.11 -6.94 10.42
C GLU A 352 -13.20 -8.06 11.46
N SER A 353 -12.17 -8.22 12.29
CA SER A 353 -12.15 -9.24 13.34
C SER A 353 -13.04 -8.87 14.52
N GLU A 354 -13.54 -9.87 15.25
CA GLU A 354 -14.35 -9.64 16.45
C GLU A 354 -13.61 -8.81 17.50
N LEU A 355 -12.30 -9.02 17.65
CA LEU A 355 -11.48 -8.23 18.56
C LEU A 355 -11.36 -6.78 18.09
N GLU A 356 -11.09 -6.53 16.80
CA GLU A 356 -11.02 -5.17 16.25
C GLU A 356 -12.36 -4.44 16.38
N LYS A 357 -13.49 -5.11 16.09
CA LYS A 357 -14.85 -4.55 16.26
C LYS A 357 -15.09 -4.11 17.71
N GLN A 358 -14.73 -4.96 18.67
CA GLN A 358 -14.91 -4.64 20.08
C GLN A 358 -13.99 -3.49 20.54
N ILE A 359 -12.75 -3.44 20.06
CA ILE A 359 -11.83 -2.32 20.30
C ILE A 359 -12.40 -1.03 19.69
N ALA A 360 -12.93 -1.08 18.46
CA ALA A 360 -13.54 0.06 17.79
C ALA A 360 -14.73 0.61 18.57
N VAL A 361 -15.63 -0.25 19.05
CA VAL A 361 -16.78 0.18 19.87
C VAL A 361 -16.32 0.89 21.13
N ILE A 362 -15.27 0.39 21.80
CA ILE A 362 -14.71 1.05 22.99
C ILE A 362 -14.17 2.42 22.60
N LEU A 363 -13.38 2.54 21.54
CA LEU A 363 -12.79 3.81 21.11
C LEU A 363 -13.84 4.82 20.65
N GLN A 364 -14.86 4.38 19.90
CA GLN A 364 -15.99 5.22 19.49
C GLN A 364 -16.69 5.83 20.71
N GLN A 365 -16.93 5.03 21.75
CA GLN A 365 -17.59 5.48 22.97
C GLN A 365 -16.70 6.40 23.82
N GLU A 366 -15.40 6.09 23.93
CA GLU A 366 -14.47 6.90 24.71
C GLU A 366 -14.08 8.22 24.01
N LEU A 367 -14.15 8.27 22.68
CA LEU A 367 -13.79 9.44 21.86
C LEU A 367 -15.01 10.24 21.36
N GLY A 368 -16.22 9.69 21.41
CA GLY A 368 -17.42 10.35 20.89
C GLY A 368 -17.46 10.40 19.35
N LEU A 369 -16.92 9.37 18.69
CA LEU A 369 -16.81 9.29 17.23
C LEU A 369 -17.83 8.30 16.67
N GLU A 370 -18.45 8.64 15.54
CA GLU A 370 -19.36 7.72 14.83
C GLU A 370 -18.62 6.50 14.26
N ARG A 371 -17.38 6.70 13.78
CA ARG A 371 -16.56 5.67 13.12
C ARG A 371 -15.09 5.84 13.50
N VAL A 372 -14.41 4.71 13.69
CA VAL A 372 -12.96 4.63 13.91
C VAL A 372 -12.42 3.55 13.00
N GLY A 373 -11.53 3.93 12.08
CA GLY A 373 -10.85 3.02 11.17
C GLY A 373 -9.75 2.23 11.87
N ILE A 374 -9.43 1.03 11.38
CA ILE A 374 -8.49 0.15 12.09
C ILE A 374 -7.05 0.66 12.11
N HIS A 375 -6.68 1.50 11.15
CA HIS A 375 -5.36 2.13 11.04
C HIS A 375 -5.33 3.55 11.59
N ASP A 376 -6.47 4.06 12.07
CA ASP A 376 -6.52 5.39 12.65
C ASP A 376 -5.68 5.42 13.91
N ASN A 377 -4.78 6.41 13.99
CA ASN A 377 -3.98 6.58 15.18
C ASN A 377 -4.87 7.15 16.31
N PHE A 378 -4.91 6.49 17.46
CA PHE A 378 -5.75 6.88 18.59
C PHE A 378 -5.53 8.34 19.02
N PHE A 379 -4.29 8.82 18.97
CA PHE A 379 -3.93 10.18 19.37
C PHE A 379 -4.36 11.21 18.32
N ASP A 380 -4.27 10.86 17.04
CA ASP A 380 -4.79 11.68 15.94
C ASP A 380 -6.32 11.80 16.04
N LEU A 381 -6.99 10.74 16.49
CA LEU A 381 -8.43 10.76 16.77
C LEU A 381 -8.81 11.53 18.05
N GLY A 382 -7.84 12.02 18.82
CA GLY A 382 -8.08 12.83 20.01
C GLY A 382 -8.02 12.08 21.34
N ALA A 383 -7.52 10.83 21.35
CA ALA A 383 -7.27 10.12 22.59
C ALA A 383 -6.23 10.84 23.44
N ASN A 384 -6.54 11.01 24.72
CA ASN A 384 -5.65 11.59 25.71
C ASN A 384 -5.40 10.59 26.86
N SER A 385 -4.54 10.93 27.81
CA SER A 385 -4.16 10.04 28.91
C SER A 385 -5.37 9.51 29.71
N LEU A 386 -6.42 10.32 29.91
CA LEU A 386 -7.63 9.88 30.60
C LEU A 386 -8.44 8.90 29.74
N THR A 387 -8.65 9.23 28.46
CA THR A 387 -9.28 8.33 27.49
C THR A 387 -8.52 7.01 27.38
N MET A 388 -7.18 7.05 27.31
CA MET A 388 -6.34 5.86 27.20
C MET A 388 -6.40 4.98 28.45
N VAL A 389 -6.47 5.57 29.65
CA VAL A 389 -6.68 4.81 30.89
C VAL A 389 -8.06 4.15 30.92
N ARG A 390 -9.11 4.82 30.44
CA ARG A 390 -10.47 4.26 30.36
C ARG A 390 -10.56 3.14 29.32
N THR A 391 -10.09 3.40 28.11
CA THR A 391 -9.96 2.41 27.03
C THR A 391 -9.19 1.19 27.52
N HIS A 392 -8.04 1.38 28.17
CA HIS A 392 -7.22 0.29 28.71
C HIS A 392 -7.97 -0.58 29.73
N ARG A 393 -8.68 0.02 30.70
CA ARG A 393 -9.47 -0.75 31.67
C ARG A 393 -10.58 -1.57 31.01
N ARG A 394 -11.27 -0.97 30.03
CA ARG A 394 -12.35 -1.64 29.29
C ARG A 394 -11.81 -2.78 28.42
N LEU A 395 -10.65 -2.59 27.80
CA LEU A 395 -9.96 -3.64 27.05
C LEU A 395 -9.50 -4.79 27.95
N GLN A 396 -8.91 -4.51 29.11
CA GLN A 396 -8.53 -5.57 30.06
C GLN A 396 -9.75 -6.40 30.49
N THR A 397 -10.89 -5.76 30.72
CA THR A 397 -12.16 -6.42 31.05
C THR A 397 -12.66 -7.28 29.89
N LEU A 398 -12.64 -6.74 28.68
CA LEU A 398 -13.07 -7.42 27.46
C LEU A 398 -12.23 -8.66 27.15
N ILE A 399 -10.91 -8.54 27.31
CA ILE A 399 -9.94 -9.55 26.89
C ILE A 399 -9.76 -10.63 27.96
N GLY A 400 -10.05 -10.31 29.22
CA GLY A 400 -9.88 -11.20 30.37
C GLY A 400 -8.43 -11.32 30.86
N SER A 401 -7.54 -10.42 30.44
CA SER A 401 -6.12 -10.44 30.80
C SER A 401 -5.58 -9.05 31.06
N THR A 402 -4.70 -8.93 32.06
CA THR A 402 -4.00 -7.68 32.35
C THR A 402 -2.77 -7.52 31.46
N PHE A 403 -2.63 -6.37 30.81
CA PHE A 403 -1.40 -5.97 30.13
C PHE A 403 -1.06 -4.51 30.49
N PRO A 404 0.22 -4.08 30.38
CA PRO A 404 0.63 -2.73 30.76
C PRO A 404 -0.01 -1.63 29.91
N LEU A 405 -0.39 -0.48 30.51
CA LEU A 405 -0.97 0.66 29.78
C LEU A 405 -0.09 1.15 28.62
N VAL A 406 1.23 1.05 28.76
CA VAL A 406 2.20 1.43 27.71
C VAL A 406 1.99 0.69 26.39
N HIS A 407 1.32 -0.48 26.37
CA HIS A 407 0.95 -1.17 25.13
C HIS A 407 0.07 -0.33 24.21
N LEU A 408 -0.88 0.44 24.77
CA LEU A 408 -1.76 1.30 23.98
C LEU A 408 -0.98 2.44 23.30
N PHE A 409 0.17 2.84 23.87
CA PHE A 409 1.06 3.84 23.29
C PHE A 409 2.00 3.24 22.24
N ARG A 410 2.41 1.98 22.41
CA ARG A 410 3.27 1.25 21.45
C ARG A 410 2.51 0.75 20.23
N HIS A 411 1.20 0.54 20.36
CA HIS A 411 0.33 0.06 19.30
C HIS A 411 -0.87 1.00 19.15
N PRO A 412 -0.65 2.23 18.64
CA PRO A 412 -1.64 3.29 18.70
C PRO A 412 -2.69 3.21 17.59
N SER A 413 -3.04 2.01 17.10
CA SER A 413 -4.13 1.77 16.15
C SER A 413 -4.83 0.45 16.49
N ILE A 414 -6.09 0.30 16.06
CA ILE A 414 -6.90 -0.89 16.39
C ILE A 414 -6.21 -2.15 15.88
N HIS A 415 -5.74 -2.11 14.63
CA HIS A 415 -5.08 -3.23 13.99
C HIS A 415 -3.82 -3.68 14.75
N LEU A 416 -2.90 -2.76 15.02
CA LEU A 416 -1.66 -3.07 15.75
C LEU A 416 -1.93 -3.56 17.17
N LEU A 417 -2.95 -3.02 17.82
CA LEU A 417 -3.33 -3.41 19.17
C LEU A 417 -3.94 -4.82 19.19
N ALA A 418 -4.85 -5.11 18.24
CA ALA A 418 -5.47 -6.43 18.10
C ALA A 418 -4.43 -7.51 17.76
N GLU A 419 -3.49 -7.23 16.86
CA GLU A 419 -2.40 -8.14 16.50
C GLU A 419 -1.52 -8.46 17.72
N SER A 420 -1.11 -7.43 18.47
CA SER A 420 -0.29 -7.56 19.68
C SER A 420 -0.99 -8.39 20.77
N ILE A 421 -2.29 -8.17 20.99
CA ILE A 421 -3.10 -8.94 21.94
C ILE A 421 -3.25 -10.41 21.51
N THR A 422 -3.46 -10.64 20.21
CA THR A 422 -3.63 -11.99 19.66
C THR A 422 -2.34 -12.80 19.79
N LYS A 423 -1.18 -12.20 19.50
CA LYS A 423 0.14 -12.80 19.72
C LYS A 423 0.37 -13.16 21.18
N MET A 424 0.05 -12.25 22.13
CA MET A 424 0.16 -12.55 23.57
C MET A 424 -0.72 -13.73 24.00
N LYS A 425 -1.92 -13.91 23.43
CA LYS A 425 -2.76 -15.07 23.72
C LYS A 425 -2.19 -16.37 23.16
N TYR A 426 -1.59 -16.31 21.97
CA TYR A 426 -1.00 -17.47 21.31
C TYR A 426 0.25 -17.98 22.07
N ASP A 427 1.11 -17.06 22.54
CA ASP A 427 2.29 -17.40 23.33
C ASP A 427 1.93 -18.05 24.68
N ILE A 428 0.84 -17.61 25.32
CA ILE A 428 0.37 -18.23 26.58
C ILE A 428 -0.21 -19.62 26.31
N SER A 429 -0.96 -19.81 25.22
CA SER A 429 -1.55 -21.11 24.86
C SER A 429 -0.48 -22.14 24.50
N SER A 430 0.53 -21.76 23.73
CA SER A 430 1.62 -22.65 23.31
C SER A 430 2.47 -23.12 24.50
N MET A 431 2.73 -22.24 25.48
CA MET A 431 3.44 -22.60 26.71
C MET A 431 2.65 -23.57 27.61
N ILE A 432 1.32 -23.50 27.62
CA ILE A 432 0.46 -24.43 28.36
C ILE A 432 0.44 -25.80 27.69
N ASP A 433 0.30 -25.85 26.36
CA ASP A 433 0.30 -27.10 25.60
C ASP A 433 1.64 -27.84 25.69
N ASP A 434 2.75 -27.11 25.68
CA ASP A 434 4.09 -27.67 25.87
C ASP A 434 4.28 -28.25 27.28
N ALA A 435 3.79 -27.55 28.30
CA ALA A 435 3.85 -28.03 29.68
C ALA A 435 3.01 -29.31 29.89
N GLU A 436 1.79 -29.37 29.34
CA GLU A 436 0.95 -30.58 29.38
C GLU A 436 1.56 -31.75 28.61
N THR A 437 2.18 -31.46 27.46
CA THR A 437 2.83 -32.47 26.62
C THR A 437 4.05 -33.08 27.33
N GLN A 438 4.84 -32.25 28.02
CA GLN A 438 5.96 -32.71 28.84
C GLN A 438 5.50 -33.53 30.07
N GLU A 439 4.40 -33.12 30.73
CA GLU A 439 3.78 -33.86 31.84
C GLU A 439 3.29 -35.26 31.41
N ARG A 440 2.64 -35.36 30.24
CA ARG A 440 2.18 -36.64 29.65
C ARG A 440 3.36 -37.54 29.25
N ALA A 441 4.43 -36.96 28.70
CA ALA A 441 5.65 -37.69 28.35
C ALA A 441 6.37 -38.24 29.59
N LYS A 442 6.40 -37.47 30.69
CA LYS A 442 6.97 -37.90 31.98
C LYS A 442 6.19 -39.07 32.59
N LYS A 443 4.86 -39.00 32.65
CA LYS A 443 4.00 -40.10 33.14
C LYS A 443 4.16 -41.38 32.31
N ARG A 444 4.33 -41.27 30.97
CA ARG A 444 4.63 -42.42 30.11
C ARG A 444 5.97 -43.08 30.43
N ARG A 445 7.02 -42.30 30.70
CA ARG A 445 8.34 -42.84 31.11
C ARG A 445 8.26 -43.55 32.46
N GLU A 446 7.54 -42.99 33.43
CA GLU A 446 7.37 -43.61 34.76
C GLU A 446 6.55 -44.91 34.71
N SER A 447 5.54 -44.99 33.83
CA SER A 447 4.75 -46.21 33.63
C SER A 447 5.54 -47.36 32.98
N ARG A 448 6.49 -47.06 32.09
CA ARG A 448 7.37 -48.06 31.46
C ARG A 448 8.45 -48.59 32.41
N GLY A 449 8.88 -47.80 33.39
CA GLY A 449 9.88 -48.21 34.39
C GLY A 449 9.38 -49.23 35.42
N ARG A 450 8.05 -49.37 35.62
CA ARG A 450 7.46 -50.28 36.62
C ARG A 450 7.07 -51.67 36.10
N GLY A 451 7.11 -51.91 34.79
CA GLY A 451 6.71 -53.19 34.18
C GLY A 451 7.82 -54.24 34.00
N GLY A 452 9.09 -53.89 34.23
CA GLY A 452 10.25 -54.73 33.89
C GLY A 452 10.80 -55.65 34.99
N ARG A 453 10.20 -55.69 36.19
CA ARG A 453 10.63 -56.59 37.28
C ARG A 453 9.46 -57.46 37.75
N ARG A 454 9.20 -58.56 37.03
CA ARG A 454 8.59 -59.80 37.55
C ARG A 454 8.44 -60.81 36.41
N ARG A 455 9.51 -61.56 36.13
CA ARG A 455 9.50 -62.95 35.67
C ARG A 455 10.83 -63.58 36.10
N GLU A 456 10.85 -64.08 37.33
CA GLU A 456 11.51 -65.32 37.74
C GLU A 456 10.47 -66.13 38.50
#